data_AF-A0A6C0IJG5-F1
#
_entry.id   AF-A0A6C0IJG5-F1
#
_cell.length_a   1.000
_cell.length_b   1.000
_cell.length_c   1.000
_cell.angle_alpha   90.00
_cell.angle_beta   90.00
_cell.angle_gamma   90.00
#
_symmetry.space_group_name_H-M   'P 1'
#
loop_
_entity.id
_entity.type
_entity.pdbx_description
1 polymer ?
#
loop_
_entity_poly.entity_id
_entity_poly.type
_entity_poly.pdbx_seq_one_letter_code
_entity_poly.pdbx_strand_id
1 'polypeptide(L)'
;MIENLDNDWIKDFEKTFKLYEDFYKDDVYFTNIHYIYINKYNNIEKISEDRFLFTTPNLISREEILRILKKNTYYNNKQYTILSILKFVVNLEPDEIKDFIRLDNKDNTNNTNNMNDYFLQTIKNIDAINFEKSINMFHDLNDLFFIFYEKTVSNSNNVTKKIYLKNSITNDRTIKKHNKTIKK
;
A
#
# COMPACT_ATOMS: atom_id res chain seq x y z
N MET A 1 27.59 56.47 -6.40
CA MET A 1 26.63 56.26 -5.29
C MET A 1 25.59 55.30 -5.82
N ILE A 2 25.58 54.06 -5.33
CA ILE A 2 24.56 53.08 -5.73
C ILE A 2 23.32 53.40 -4.91
N GLU A 3 22.24 53.74 -5.59
CA GLU A 3 20.91 53.94 -4.98
C GLU A 3 20.57 52.72 -4.12
N ASN A 4 20.19 52.97 -2.86
CA ASN A 4 19.64 51.94 -2.00
C ASN A 4 18.36 51.42 -2.64
N LEU A 5 18.46 50.29 -3.34
CA LEU A 5 17.33 49.59 -3.93
C LEU A 5 16.41 49.18 -2.79
N ASP A 6 15.22 49.80 -2.75
CA ASP A 6 14.19 49.45 -1.79
C ASP A 6 13.72 48.02 -2.08
N ASN A 7 14.13 47.09 -1.21
CA ASN A 7 13.83 45.67 -1.31
C ASN A 7 12.65 45.27 -0.42
N ASP A 8 11.91 46.23 0.17
CA ASP A 8 10.81 45.90 1.07
C ASP A 8 9.67 45.21 0.32
N TRP A 9 9.42 45.57 -0.94
CA TRP A 9 8.48 44.83 -1.81
C TRP A 9 8.88 43.37 -2.06
N ILE A 10 10.19 43.07 -2.12
CA ILE A 10 10.70 41.69 -2.29
C ILE A 10 10.42 40.89 -1.02
N LYS A 11 10.71 41.47 0.15
CA LYS A 11 10.45 40.80 1.44
C LYS A 11 8.96 40.56 1.68
N ASP A 12 8.12 41.52 1.31
CA ASP A 12 6.66 41.38 1.41
C ASP A 12 6.12 40.31 0.46
N PHE A 13 6.68 40.23 -0.75
CA PHE A 13 6.38 39.16 -1.70
C PHE A 13 6.81 37.79 -1.15
N GLU A 14 8.04 37.64 -0.66
CA GLU A 14 8.55 36.38 -0.08
C GLU A 14 7.70 35.92 1.11
N LYS A 15 7.32 36.85 1.99
CA LYS A 15 6.46 36.57 3.15
C LYS A 15 5.07 36.09 2.73
N THR A 16 4.51 36.71 1.71
CA THR A 16 3.19 36.35 1.16
C THR A 16 3.27 35.00 0.45
N PHE A 17 4.31 34.78 -0.36
CA PHE A 17 4.55 33.53 -1.08
C PHE A 17 4.67 32.34 -0.13
N LYS A 18 5.41 32.51 0.98
CA LYS A 18 5.57 31.46 2.00
C LYS A 18 4.25 31.04 2.66
N LEU A 19 3.28 31.95 2.76
CA LEU A 19 1.94 31.62 3.26
C LEU A 19 1.17 30.69 2.32
N TYR A 20 1.52 30.70 1.03
CA TYR A 20 0.89 29.86 0.01
C TYR A 20 1.65 28.57 -0.30
N GLU A 21 2.84 28.39 0.27
CA GLU A 21 3.69 27.20 0.06
C GLU A 21 2.91 25.90 0.34
N ASP A 22 2.11 25.91 1.40
CA ASP A 22 1.31 24.76 1.85
C ASP A 22 0.20 24.34 0.87
N PHE A 23 -0.17 25.21 -0.07
CA PHE A 23 -1.22 24.96 -1.06
C PHE A 23 -0.67 24.40 -2.38
N TYR A 24 0.65 24.41 -2.56
CA TYR A 24 1.27 23.82 -3.74
C TYR A 24 1.46 22.32 -3.56
N LYS A 25 1.46 21.61 -4.69
CA LYS A 25 1.80 20.20 -4.72
C LYS A 25 3.29 20.03 -4.48
N ASP A 26 3.61 19.16 -3.54
CA ASP A 26 4.98 18.75 -3.24
C ASP A 26 5.08 17.22 -3.19
N ASP A 27 6.32 16.72 -3.23
CA ASP A 27 6.62 15.33 -2.99
C ASP A 27 6.25 14.94 -1.56
N VAL A 28 5.62 13.77 -1.39
CA VAL A 28 5.28 13.22 -0.09
C VAL A 28 6.54 12.56 0.48
N TYR A 29 6.93 12.96 1.69
CA TYR A 29 8.13 12.43 2.36
C TYR A 29 7.81 11.44 3.47
N PHE A 30 6.56 11.37 3.93
CA PHE A 30 6.12 10.47 4.98
C PHE A 30 4.63 10.15 4.87
N THR A 31 4.19 9.14 5.61
CA THR A 31 2.78 8.81 5.81
C THR A 31 2.62 8.19 7.21
N ASN A 32 1.44 8.31 7.82
CA ASN A 32 1.17 7.56 9.03
C ASN A 32 0.69 6.15 8.66
N ILE A 33 1.21 5.16 9.37
CA ILE A 33 0.83 3.77 9.19
C ILE A 33 0.06 3.30 10.42
N HIS A 34 -1.19 2.91 10.21
CA HIS A 34 -2.03 2.31 11.23
C HIS A 34 -1.98 0.78 11.14
N TYR A 35 -1.60 0.14 12.23
CA TYR A 35 -1.62 -1.31 12.39
C TYR A 35 -2.85 -1.70 13.22
N ILE A 36 -3.81 -2.37 12.59
CA ILE A 36 -5.06 -2.82 13.20
C ILE A 36 -5.01 -4.33 13.37
N TYR A 37 -5.16 -4.81 14.60
CA TYR A 37 -5.15 -6.23 14.92
C TYR A 37 -6.56 -6.71 15.27
N ILE A 38 -7.07 -7.63 14.47
CA ILE A 38 -8.39 -8.25 14.64
C ILE A 38 -8.17 -9.69 15.14
N ASN A 39 -8.87 -10.06 16.20
CA ASN A 39 -8.78 -11.41 16.74
C ASN A 39 -9.69 -12.41 16.02
N LYS A 40 -9.56 -13.68 16.38
CA LYS A 40 -10.38 -14.77 15.82
C LYS A 40 -11.89 -14.63 16.09
N TYR A 41 -12.30 -13.71 16.96
CA TYR A 41 -13.70 -13.39 17.27
C TYR A 41 -14.17 -12.13 16.54
N ASN A 42 -13.42 -11.63 15.56
CA ASN A 42 -13.68 -10.40 14.80
C ASN A 42 -13.71 -9.11 15.62
N ASN A 43 -13.08 -9.10 16.80
CA ASN A 43 -12.92 -7.90 17.60
C ASN A 43 -11.56 -7.25 17.34
N ILE A 44 -11.53 -5.92 17.29
CA ILE A 44 -10.28 -5.15 17.25
C ILE A 44 -9.62 -5.25 18.64
N GLU A 45 -8.46 -5.89 18.71
CA GLU A 45 -7.68 -6.03 19.95
C GLU A 45 -6.72 -4.86 20.16
N LYS A 46 -6.19 -4.31 19.07
CA LYS A 46 -5.22 -3.22 19.12
C LYS A 46 -5.27 -2.40 17.85
N ILE A 47 -5.14 -1.09 18.03
CA ILE A 47 -4.75 -0.15 16.99
C ILE A 47 -3.46 0.50 17.48
N SER A 48 -2.46 0.57 16.61
CA SER A 48 -1.24 1.34 16.85
C SER A 48 -0.86 2.10 15.60
N GLU A 49 -0.15 3.20 15.79
CA GLU A 49 0.25 4.10 14.72
C GLU A 49 1.77 4.28 14.74
N ASP A 50 2.37 4.43 13.57
CA ASP A 50 3.78 4.70 13.39
C ASP A 50 3.96 5.65 12.21
N ARG A 51 4.82 6.67 12.36
CA ARG A 51 5.13 7.58 11.27
C ARG A 51 6.21 6.97 10.40
N PHE A 52 5.90 6.70 9.15
CA PHE A 52 6.83 6.09 8.21
C PHE A 52 7.45 7.16 7.31
N LEU A 53 8.76 7.37 7.45
CA LEU A 53 9.53 8.24 6.58
C LEU A 53 9.95 7.47 5.33
N PHE A 54 9.70 8.06 4.16
CA PHE A 54 10.07 7.44 2.90
C PHE A 54 11.57 7.53 2.65
N THR A 55 12.19 6.42 2.28
CA THR A 55 13.59 6.40 1.83
C THR A 55 13.73 7.15 0.50
N THR A 56 12.77 6.93 -0.41
CA THR A 56 12.64 7.65 -1.68
C THR A 56 11.31 8.37 -1.66
N PRO A 57 11.25 9.69 -1.91
CA PRO A 57 9.99 10.43 -1.88
C PRO A 57 8.91 9.76 -2.72
N ASN A 58 7.68 9.82 -2.25
CA ASN A 58 6.49 9.21 -2.83
C ASN A 58 6.50 7.67 -2.97
N LEU A 59 7.45 6.94 -2.39
CA LEU A 59 7.60 5.51 -2.63
C LEU A 59 7.82 4.73 -1.34
N ILE A 60 6.98 3.71 -1.12
CA ILE A 60 7.28 2.62 -0.20
C ILE A 60 7.65 1.39 -1.02
N SER A 61 8.91 0.98 -0.93
CA SER A 61 9.40 -0.21 -1.64
C SER A 61 8.76 -1.49 -1.13
N ARG A 62 8.77 -2.53 -1.98
CA ARG A 62 8.28 -3.86 -1.62
C ARG A 62 9.03 -4.42 -0.40
N GLU A 63 10.33 -4.18 -0.31
CA GLU A 63 11.20 -4.62 0.78
C GLU A 63 10.79 -3.97 2.11
N GLU A 64 10.47 -2.68 2.10
CA GLU A 64 9.98 -1.95 3.28
C GLU A 64 8.63 -2.49 3.74
N ILE A 65 7.71 -2.76 2.81
CA ILE A 65 6.41 -3.37 3.12
C ILE A 65 6.61 -4.77 3.74
N LEU A 66 7.47 -5.60 3.14
CA LEU A 66 7.78 -6.92 3.69
C LEU A 66 8.39 -6.84 5.10
N ARG A 67 9.22 -5.83 5.37
CA ARG A 67 9.77 -5.56 6.70
C ARG A 67 8.67 -5.19 7.69
N ILE A 68 7.76 -4.30 7.30
CA ILE A 68 6.59 -3.91 8.11
C ILE A 68 5.72 -5.14 8.43
N LEU A 69 5.40 -5.96 7.43
CA LEU A 69 4.60 -7.17 7.61
C LEU A 69 5.28 -8.16 8.56
N LYS A 70 6.58 -8.40 8.40
CA LYS A 70 7.35 -9.30 9.28
C LYS A 70 7.37 -8.80 10.73
N LYS A 71 7.60 -7.51 10.95
CA LYS A 71 7.61 -6.89 12.30
C LYS A 71 6.28 -7.07 13.02
N ASN A 72 5.18 -7.00 12.29
CA ASN A 72 3.81 -7.05 12.84
C ASN A 72 3.18 -8.45 12.81
N THR A 73 3.94 -9.51 12.51
CA THR A 73 3.41 -10.89 12.44
C THR A 73 3.04 -11.46 13.81
N TYR A 74 3.68 -10.98 14.88
CA TYR A 74 3.44 -11.48 16.23
C TYR A 74 3.10 -10.33 17.17
N TYR A 75 2.01 -10.48 17.92
CA TYR A 75 1.62 -9.56 18.97
C TYR A 75 1.02 -10.36 20.13
N ASN A 76 1.46 -10.07 21.37
CA ASN A 76 0.96 -10.73 22.58
C ASN A 76 0.92 -12.28 22.50
N ASN A 77 2.01 -12.90 22.02
CA ASN A 77 2.16 -14.34 21.79
C ASN A 77 1.17 -14.97 20.79
N LYS A 78 0.39 -14.15 20.07
CA LYS A 78 -0.47 -14.58 18.99
C LYS A 78 0.18 -14.28 17.64
N GLN A 79 -0.07 -15.16 16.69
CA GLN A 79 0.35 -14.97 15.31
C GLN A 79 -0.79 -14.28 14.53
N TYR A 80 -0.44 -13.27 13.77
CA TYR A 80 -1.36 -12.60 12.85
C TYR A 80 -0.85 -12.69 11.42
N THR A 81 -1.79 -12.68 10.49
CA THR A 81 -1.53 -12.60 9.05
C THR A 81 -2.18 -11.36 8.48
N ILE A 82 -1.58 -10.75 7.48
CA ILE A 82 -2.18 -9.62 6.77
C ILE A 82 -3.52 -10.05 6.16
N LEU A 83 -4.57 -9.27 6.44
CA LEU A 83 -5.89 -9.43 5.84
C LEU A 83 -6.04 -8.47 4.66
N SER A 84 -5.72 -7.19 4.88
CA SER A 84 -5.81 -6.16 3.85
C SER A 84 -4.88 -4.99 4.14
N ILE A 85 -4.52 -4.29 3.06
CA ILE A 85 -3.80 -3.02 3.11
C ILE A 85 -4.70 -1.99 2.43
N LEU A 86 -5.01 -0.90 3.14
CA LEU A 86 -5.81 0.20 2.61
C LEU A 86 -4.96 1.45 2.57
N LYS A 87 -4.99 2.16 1.45
CA LYS A 87 -4.28 3.42 1.22
C LYS A 87 -5.31 4.52 1.12
N PHE A 88 -5.24 5.50 2.02
CA PHE A 88 -6.06 6.69 1.98
C PHE A 88 -5.18 7.87 1.54
N VAL A 89 -5.48 8.45 0.38
CA VAL A 89 -4.73 9.60 -0.15
C VAL A 89 -5.68 10.66 -0.66
N VAL A 90 -5.50 11.89 -0.17
CA VAL A 90 -6.24 13.06 -0.62
C VAL A 90 -5.47 13.70 -1.79
N ASN A 91 -5.90 13.37 -3.01
CA ASN A 91 -5.33 13.91 -4.24
C ASN A 91 -6.28 14.89 -4.91
N LEU A 92 -6.59 15.99 -4.21
CA LEU A 92 -7.37 17.09 -4.78
C LEU A 92 -6.43 18.16 -5.33
N GLU A 93 -6.75 18.69 -6.51
CA GLU A 93 -6.15 19.93 -7.00
C GLU A 93 -6.81 21.16 -6.37
N PRO A 94 -6.11 22.30 -6.23
CA PRO A 94 -6.68 23.51 -5.62
C PRO A 94 -7.99 23.97 -6.26
N ASP A 95 -8.12 23.79 -7.59
CA ASP A 95 -9.32 24.17 -8.34
C ASP A 95 -10.52 23.24 -8.06
N GLU A 96 -10.25 21.97 -7.73
CA GLU A 96 -11.27 20.95 -7.47
C GLU A 96 -11.84 21.04 -6.05
N ILE A 97 -11.12 21.67 -5.11
CA ILE A 97 -11.55 21.79 -3.70
C ILE A 97 -12.93 22.45 -3.60
N LYS A 98 -13.19 23.50 -4.38
CA LYS A 98 -14.49 24.20 -4.36
C LYS A 98 -15.63 23.30 -4.81
N ASP A 99 -15.38 22.49 -5.83
CA ASP A 99 -16.38 21.59 -6.38
C ASP A 99 -16.60 20.38 -5.46
N PHE A 100 -15.55 19.87 -4.83
CA PHE A 100 -15.63 18.86 -3.77
C PHE A 100 -16.51 19.32 -2.60
N ILE A 101 -16.27 20.52 -2.07
CA ILE A 101 -17.08 21.10 -0.98
C ILE A 101 -18.54 21.30 -1.42
N ARG A 102 -18.77 21.71 -2.67
CA ARG A 102 -20.14 21.91 -3.18
C ARG A 102 -20.90 20.61 -3.39
N LEU A 103 -20.21 19.54 -3.78
CA LEU A 103 -20.79 18.22 -3.98
C LEU A 103 -21.28 17.64 -2.64
N ASP A 104 -20.45 17.72 -1.59
CA ASP A 104 -20.80 17.28 -0.23
C ASP A 104 -22.09 17.96 0.30
N ASN A 105 -22.29 19.23 -0.04
CA ASN A 105 -23.49 19.98 0.34
C ASN A 105 -24.76 19.60 -0.44
N LYS A 106 -24.62 18.93 -1.59
CA LYS A 106 -25.72 18.62 -2.53
C LYS A 106 -26.23 17.17 -2.40
N ASP A 107 -25.50 16.31 -1.69
CA ASP A 107 -25.78 14.87 -1.56
C ASP A 107 -26.93 14.50 -0.60
N ASN A 108 -27.78 15.46 -0.22
CA ASN A 108 -29.09 15.17 0.38
C ASN A 108 -30.12 14.62 -0.65
N THR A 109 -29.74 14.41 -1.91
CA THR A 109 -30.65 13.87 -2.94
C THR A 109 -30.06 12.66 -3.67
N ASN A 110 -30.27 11.47 -3.10
CA ASN A 110 -30.54 10.19 -3.78
C ASN A 110 -29.62 9.73 -4.94
N ASN A 111 -28.34 10.06 -4.97
CA ASN A 111 -27.40 9.38 -5.87
C ASN A 111 -26.22 8.81 -5.08
N THR A 112 -26.30 7.50 -4.85
CA THR A 112 -25.38 6.69 -4.05
C THR A 112 -24.07 6.40 -4.77
N ASN A 113 -23.34 7.44 -5.17
CA ASN A 113 -21.92 7.30 -5.49
C ASN A 113 -21.16 7.74 -4.25
N ASN A 114 -20.89 6.79 -3.35
CA ASN A 114 -20.24 7.04 -2.07
C ASN A 114 -18.91 7.79 -2.28
N MET A 115 -18.86 9.04 -1.84
CA MET A 115 -17.66 9.89 -1.77
C MET A 115 -16.43 9.15 -1.20
N ASN A 116 -16.69 8.18 -0.30
CA ASN A 116 -15.71 7.35 0.38
C ASN A 116 -14.81 6.52 -0.57
N ASP A 117 -15.28 6.17 -1.76
CA ASP A 117 -14.48 5.38 -2.72
C ASP A 117 -13.43 6.23 -3.45
N TYR A 118 -13.51 7.56 -3.35
CA TYR A 118 -12.62 8.46 -4.12
C TYR A 118 -11.19 8.48 -3.58
N PHE A 119 -11.02 8.46 -2.25
CA PHE A 119 -9.70 8.57 -1.61
C PHE A 119 -9.16 7.25 -1.03
N LEU A 120 -10.05 6.31 -0.69
CA LEU A 120 -9.68 5.05 -0.04
C LEU A 120 -9.53 3.93 -1.07
N GLN A 121 -8.31 3.43 -1.23
CA GLN A 121 -7.96 2.39 -2.19
C GLN A 121 -7.49 1.12 -1.48
N THR A 122 -7.99 -0.04 -1.90
CA THR A 122 -7.49 -1.34 -1.42
C THR A 122 -6.29 -1.79 -2.25
N ILE A 123 -5.16 -2.05 -1.60
CA ILE A 123 -3.97 -2.60 -2.24
C ILE A 123 -4.08 -4.13 -2.28
N LYS A 124 -4.22 -4.67 -3.50
CA LYS A 124 -4.46 -6.11 -3.73
C LYS A 124 -3.17 -6.94 -3.67
N ASN A 125 -2.05 -6.37 -4.09
CA ASN A 125 -0.78 -7.05 -4.21
C ASN A 125 0.28 -6.40 -3.31
N ILE A 126 1.15 -7.23 -2.72
CA ILE A 126 2.30 -6.76 -1.95
C ILE A 126 3.43 -6.42 -2.92
N ASP A 127 3.26 -5.28 -3.59
CA ASP A 127 4.25 -4.64 -4.47
C ASP A 127 4.58 -3.24 -3.93
N ALA A 128 5.43 -2.49 -4.64
CA ALA A 128 5.75 -1.13 -4.25
C ALA A 128 4.50 -0.23 -4.27
N ILE A 129 4.36 0.62 -3.25
CA ILE A 129 3.26 1.57 -3.14
C ILE A 129 3.77 2.95 -3.53
N ASN A 130 3.23 3.48 -4.63
CA ASN A 130 3.51 4.83 -5.11
C ASN A 130 2.48 5.81 -4.54
N PHE A 131 2.93 6.99 -4.12
CA PHE A 131 2.11 8.15 -3.79
C PHE A 131 2.20 9.16 -4.92
N GLU A 132 1.13 9.90 -5.14
CA GLU A 132 1.16 11.03 -6.07
C GLU A 132 1.55 12.29 -5.29
N LYS A 133 2.15 13.26 -5.99
CA LYS A 133 2.39 14.58 -5.40
C LYS A 133 1.04 15.16 -4.98
N SER A 134 0.95 15.57 -3.73
CA SER A 134 -0.28 16.12 -3.15
C SER A 134 0.00 17.49 -2.54
N ILE A 135 -1.05 18.27 -2.33
CA ILE A 135 -0.95 19.57 -1.66
C ILE A 135 -0.31 19.35 -0.30
N ASN A 136 0.73 20.12 0.03
CA ASN A 136 1.53 19.92 1.26
C ASN A 136 0.65 19.85 2.52
N MET A 137 -0.36 20.73 2.64
CA MET A 137 -1.32 20.72 3.74
C MET A 137 -2.11 19.39 3.89
N PHE A 138 -2.24 18.59 2.82
CA PHE A 138 -2.93 17.30 2.84
C PHE A 138 -2.00 16.11 3.12
N HIS A 139 -0.68 16.31 3.21
CA HIS A 139 0.24 15.19 3.45
C HIS A 139 -0.02 14.53 4.80
N ASP A 140 -0.40 15.30 5.83
CA ASP A 140 -0.77 14.79 7.15
C ASP A 140 -2.06 13.97 7.15
N LEU A 141 -2.88 14.07 6.09
CA LEU A 141 -4.12 13.28 5.92
C LEU A 141 -3.88 11.96 5.20
N ASN A 142 -2.71 11.79 4.56
CA ASN A 142 -2.42 10.60 3.78
C ASN A 142 -1.95 9.47 4.70
N ASP A 143 -2.76 8.41 4.78
CA ASP A 143 -2.56 7.31 5.72
C ASP A 143 -2.58 5.93 5.04
N LEU A 144 -1.87 4.99 5.65
CA LEU A 144 -1.82 3.60 5.23
C LEU A 144 -2.28 2.69 6.36
N PHE A 145 -3.27 1.85 6.11
CA PHE A 145 -3.83 0.94 7.08
C PHE A 145 -3.41 -0.49 6.75
N PHE A 146 -2.76 -1.16 7.69
CA PHE A 146 -2.50 -2.59 7.64
C PHE A 146 -3.43 -3.29 8.63
N ILE A 147 -4.35 -4.09 8.10
CA ILE A 147 -5.30 -4.85 8.89
C ILE A 147 -4.79 -6.28 9.00
N PHE A 148 -4.50 -6.72 10.20
CA PHE A 148 -4.01 -8.04 10.54
C PHE A 148 -5.09 -8.87 11.22
N TYR A 149 -5.19 -10.15 10.86
CA TYR A 149 -6.14 -11.09 11.43
C TYR A 149 -5.42 -12.21 12.18
N GLU A 150 -5.89 -12.55 13.37
CA GLU A 150 -5.32 -13.61 14.21
C GLU A 150 -5.42 -14.96 13.49
N LYS A 151 -4.28 -15.63 13.31
CA LYS A 151 -4.23 -16.95 12.73
C LYS A 151 -4.68 -17.97 13.76
N THR A 152 -5.72 -18.74 13.43
CA THR A 152 -6.07 -19.92 14.22
C THR A 152 -4.99 -20.98 14.05
N VAL A 153 -4.27 -21.29 15.12
CA VAL A 153 -3.33 -22.41 15.14
C VAL A 153 -4.13 -23.71 15.18
N SER A 154 -4.58 -24.20 14.03
CA SER A 154 -5.04 -25.57 13.93
C SER A 154 -3.82 -26.47 14.02
N ASN A 155 -3.68 -27.23 15.11
CA ASN A 155 -2.72 -28.33 15.26
C ASN A 155 -3.04 -29.51 14.31
N SER A 156 -3.39 -29.24 13.04
CA SER A 156 -3.39 -30.26 12.02
C SER A 156 -1.94 -30.48 11.61
N ASN A 157 -1.40 -31.65 11.89
CA ASN A 157 -0.15 -32.12 11.31
C ASN A 157 -0.28 -32.02 9.78
N ASN A 158 0.19 -30.91 9.21
CA ASN A 158 0.14 -30.64 7.77
C ASN A 158 1.22 -31.49 7.10
N VAL A 159 0.97 -32.80 7.02
CA VAL A 159 1.75 -33.70 6.19
C VAL A 159 1.30 -33.44 4.75
N THR A 160 2.20 -32.95 3.92
CA THR A 160 1.93 -32.91 2.47
C THR A 160 1.81 -34.35 1.98
N LYS A 161 0.66 -34.71 1.38
CA LYS A 161 0.54 -36.01 0.71
C LYS A 161 1.54 -36.05 -0.43
N LYS A 162 2.56 -36.92 -0.31
CA LYS A 162 3.53 -37.16 -1.37
C LYS A 162 2.79 -37.62 -2.63
N ILE A 163 2.79 -36.78 -3.66
CA ILE A 163 2.18 -37.10 -4.95
C ILE A 163 3.19 -37.94 -5.74
N TYR A 164 2.84 -39.19 -6.01
CA TYR A 164 3.59 -40.05 -6.91
C TYR A 164 3.09 -39.81 -8.34
N LEU A 165 3.86 -39.04 -9.12
CA LEU A 165 3.61 -38.91 -10.55
C LEU A 165 3.96 -40.24 -11.22
N LYS A 166 2.94 -40.98 -11.65
CA LYS A 166 3.12 -42.18 -12.47
C LYS A 166 3.48 -41.70 -13.86
N ASN A 167 4.77 -41.69 -14.21
CA ASN A 167 5.19 -41.53 -15.59
C ASN A 167 4.69 -42.76 -16.37
N SER A 168 3.53 -42.64 -17.03
CA SER A 168 3.18 -43.56 -18.10
C SER A 168 4.11 -43.25 -19.26
N ILE A 169 5.28 -43.89 -19.27
CA ILE A 169 6.09 -44.01 -20.49
C ILE A 169 5.21 -44.81 -21.45
N THR A 170 4.50 -44.10 -22.33
CA THR A 170 3.94 -44.67 -23.54
C THR A 170 5.14 -45.15 -24.34
N ASN A 171 5.43 -46.44 -24.24
CA ASN A 171 6.45 -47.09 -25.05
C ASN A 171 6.06 -46.92 -26.52
N ASP A 172 6.64 -45.92 -27.17
CA ASP A 172 6.72 -45.83 -28.62
C ASP A 172 7.35 -47.13 -29.12
N ARG A 173 6.52 -47.98 -29.72
CA ARG A 173 6.96 -49.17 -30.43
C ARG A 173 7.58 -48.76 -31.75
N THR A 174 8.83 -48.34 -31.71
CA THR A 174 9.71 -48.36 -32.88
C THR A 174 11.13 -48.62 -32.41
N ILE A 175 11.64 -49.81 -32.67
CA ILE A 175 12.96 -50.05 -33.29
C ILE A 175 13.04 -51.54 -33.65
N LYS A 176 13.26 -51.75 -34.95
CA LYS A 176 13.37 -53.01 -35.67
C LYS A 176 14.51 -53.87 -35.09
N LYS A 177 14.23 -55.17 -34.94
CA LYS A 177 15.25 -56.22 -34.73
C LYS A 177 16.25 -56.20 -35.88
N HIS A 178 17.51 -55.85 -35.61
CA HIS A 178 18.62 -56.27 -36.46
C HIS A 178 19.40 -57.37 -35.72
N ASN A 179 19.35 -58.57 -36.28
CA ASN A 179 20.00 -59.76 -35.75
C ASN A 179 21.53 -59.59 -35.78
N LYS A 180 22.21 -59.87 -34.66
CA LYS A 180 23.64 -60.22 -34.65
C LYS A 180 23.75 -61.74 -34.71
N THR A 181 24.08 -62.28 -35.87
CA THR A 181 24.66 -63.62 -36.01
C THR A 181 26.14 -63.53 -35.65
N ILE A 182 26.57 -64.24 -34.59
CA ILE A 182 27.98 -64.64 -34.41
C ILE A 182 28.00 -66.05 -33.83
N LYS A 183 28.72 -66.95 -34.53
CA LYS A 183 29.64 -68.01 -34.05
C LYS A 183 29.80 -68.98 -35.24
N LYS A 184 31.00 -69.25 -35.76
CA LYS A 184 32.27 -69.64 -35.14
C LYS A 184 33.43 -69.17 -36.02
#